data_AF-U9TQW7-F1
#
_entry.id   AF-U9TQW7-F1
#
_cell.length_a   1.000
_cell.length_b   1.000
_cell.length_c   1.000
_cell.angle_alpha   90.00
_cell.angle_beta   90.00
_cell.angle_gamma   90.00
#
_symmetry.space_group_name_H-M   'P 1'
#
loop_
_entity.id
_entity.type
_entity.pdbx_description
1 polymer ?
#
loop_
_entity_poly.entity_id
_entity_poly.type
_entity_poly.pdbx_seq_one_letter_code
_entity_poly.pdbx_strand_id
1 'polypeptide(L)'
;MTYLEAKDKIIKNNTNLSTVILRLLENYRFWSLIFNATGLVDNLYSHPYVKQVQGLIFKFDAVIIREDITIRSLQEILEYDTEVLYPFLNLSAEKEKISEVLVKNLRKNYHGYILKIEQLRSFYDKFCPIEKVEDVQNFLNDINNRNNNLGNLTLKETLADNHWNFHKKNIVTARKAHKWAKSHTFYNVFNNKLELESYEYELVTVEYIAQTLMPAVFIEYDQLCQQYKEWESLKCSEGILIWKNVKDIEKELNLISDYIQTEKSPKLIKTLEYLSLVPTQIERLQQLSIVVVMFKITHTKDDWLERIQLVLRDDYLWLGKLVNFFEIFNQHFGLINDDCWDLIKELSKASDFIVFLYKIAEHDIKNLVNSVDESSYEEDKVSSLIQVKQFLLPLLKSVERLSLKKFLIEISNITQQNAKLGSKVALCSSNNMALQNLYNSISNKEENTREKIRNAAKRGTYTFERDIKGDTCKVTLSYSTFTRGTTKPSYSLTDLHDLRERALLISKPSVSVDIATNHAPGLEVEQKVSKPIMDEFVIQVDMSQEIINLSSKLFQTGHFYYRKFKREIKGTENMQHTVIELKEHLKEW
;
A
#
# COMPACT_ATOMS: atom_id res chain seq x y z
N MET A 1 12.95 -67.21 18.95
CA MET A 1 11.49 -67.12 18.73
C MET A 1 10.78 -66.39 19.85
N THR A 2 10.94 -66.79 21.13
CA THR A 2 10.36 -66.11 22.30
C THR A 2 10.70 -64.62 22.43
N TYR A 3 11.89 -64.18 21.97
CA TYR A 3 12.27 -62.76 21.94
C TYR A 3 11.55 -61.94 20.85
N LEU A 4 11.18 -62.58 19.72
CA LEU A 4 10.41 -61.96 18.63
C LEU A 4 8.93 -61.83 19.02
N GLU A 5 8.35 -62.87 19.63
CA GLU A 5 6.98 -62.84 20.16
C GLU A 5 6.77 -61.77 21.24
N ALA A 6 7.83 -61.46 22.02
CA ALA A 6 7.80 -60.41 23.05
C ALA A 6 7.97 -58.99 22.47
N LYS A 7 8.74 -58.83 21.38
CA LYS A 7 8.93 -57.55 20.68
C LYS A 7 7.72 -57.16 19.84
N ASP A 8 6.95 -58.13 19.34
CA ASP A 8 5.83 -57.90 18.43
C ASP A 8 4.45 -58.01 19.11
N LYS A 9 4.29 -57.37 20.27
CA LYS A 9 3.00 -57.23 21.00
C LYS A 9 1.87 -56.66 20.14
N ILE A 10 2.19 -56.07 18.99
CA ILE A 10 1.25 -55.34 18.15
C ILE A 10 0.59 -56.26 17.10
N ILE A 11 1.26 -57.29 16.59
CA ILE A 11 0.62 -58.27 15.69
C ILE A 11 -0.51 -59.05 16.39
N LYS A 12 -0.40 -59.24 17.71
CA LYS A 12 -1.46 -59.85 18.54
C LYS A 12 -2.62 -58.91 18.88
N ASN A 13 -2.42 -57.58 18.86
CA ASN A 13 -3.36 -56.60 19.39
C ASN A 13 -3.95 -55.63 18.35
N ASN A 14 -3.42 -55.58 17.12
CA ASN A 14 -3.85 -54.64 16.10
C ASN A 14 -4.93 -55.26 15.19
N THR A 15 -6.11 -54.64 15.11
CA THR A 15 -7.25 -55.13 14.33
C THR A 15 -7.22 -54.71 12.86
N ASN A 16 -6.37 -53.73 12.49
CA ASN A 16 -6.23 -53.27 11.11
C ASN A 16 -5.19 -54.10 10.34
N LEU A 17 -5.67 -54.93 9.41
CA LEU A 17 -4.85 -55.82 8.59
C LEU A 17 -3.77 -55.07 7.80
N SER A 18 -4.09 -53.92 7.22
CA SER A 18 -3.13 -53.13 6.43
C SER A 18 -1.96 -52.61 7.28
N THR A 19 -2.23 -52.15 8.51
CA THR A 19 -1.19 -51.70 9.44
C THR A 19 -0.26 -52.83 9.87
N VAL A 20 -0.80 -54.03 10.03
CA VAL A 20 0.02 -55.22 10.33
C VAL A 20 0.90 -55.58 9.12
N ILE A 21 0.35 -55.52 7.92
CA ILE A 21 1.08 -55.80 6.68
C ILE A 21 2.22 -54.81 6.44
N LEU A 22 2.00 -53.52 6.68
CA LEU A 22 3.06 -52.50 6.57
C LEU A 22 4.27 -52.82 7.46
N ARG A 23 4.04 -53.25 8.70
CA ARG A 23 5.11 -53.65 9.63
C ARG A 23 5.84 -54.92 9.19
N LEU A 24 5.11 -55.84 8.53
CA LEU A 24 5.73 -57.02 7.94
C LEU A 24 6.59 -56.64 6.72
N LEU A 25 6.15 -55.67 5.92
CA LEU A 25 6.92 -55.09 4.81
C LEU A 25 8.19 -54.37 5.29
N GLU A 26 8.12 -53.60 6.38
CA GLU A 26 9.30 -52.97 7.02
C GLU A 26 10.37 -54.01 7.37
N ASN A 27 9.95 -55.23 7.73
CA ASN A 27 10.81 -56.35 8.08
C ASN A 27 10.91 -57.40 6.96
N TYR A 28 10.64 -57.02 5.71
CA TYR A 28 10.56 -57.93 4.56
C TYR A 28 11.77 -58.88 4.46
N ARG A 29 13.00 -58.36 4.63
CA ARG A 29 14.22 -59.19 4.52
C ARG A 29 14.22 -60.37 5.49
N PHE A 30 13.79 -60.12 6.74
CA PHE A 30 13.68 -61.17 7.74
C PHE A 30 12.64 -62.20 7.31
N TRP A 31 11.45 -61.76 6.94
CA TRP A 31 10.37 -62.66 6.54
C TRP A 31 10.68 -63.44 5.25
N SER A 32 11.37 -62.81 4.30
CA SER A 32 11.85 -63.47 3.09
C SER A 32 12.81 -64.61 3.39
N LEU A 33 13.74 -64.43 4.34
CA LEU A 33 14.64 -65.51 4.78
C LEU A 33 13.88 -66.66 5.46
N ILE A 34 12.89 -66.35 6.29
CA ILE A 34 12.08 -67.37 6.97
C ILE A 34 11.26 -68.17 5.96
N PHE A 35 10.52 -67.51 5.07
CA PHE A 35 9.62 -68.18 4.14
C PHE A 35 10.33 -68.86 2.96
N ASN A 36 11.51 -68.40 2.56
CA ASN A 36 12.32 -69.03 1.51
C ASN A 36 13.40 -70.02 2.05
N ALA A 37 13.38 -70.35 3.35
CA ALA A 37 14.31 -71.32 3.92
C ALA A 37 14.15 -72.71 3.27
N THR A 38 15.26 -73.40 3.03
CA THR A 38 15.27 -74.75 2.43
C THR A 38 15.94 -75.76 3.35
N GLY A 39 15.65 -77.06 3.19
CA GLY A 39 16.19 -78.14 4.03
C GLY A 39 15.17 -78.71 5.03
N LEU A 40 15.59 -79.04 6.25
CA LEU A 40 14.73 -79.58 7.31
C LEU A 40 13.99 -78.44 8.04
N VAL A 41 13.00 -77.85 7.38
CA VAL A 41 12.28 -76.63 7.82
C VAL A 41 10.89 -76.89 8.41
N ASP A 42 10.48 -78.15 8.54
CA ASP A 42 9.14 -78.54 9.01
C ASP A 42 8.78 -77.96 10.37
N ASN A 43 9.74 -77.92 11.30
CA ASN A 43 9.55 -77.33 12.63
C ASN A 43 9.43 -75.80 12.59
N LEU A 44 10.10 -75.14 11.64
CA LEU A 44 10.05 -73.69 11.45
C LEU A 44 8.68 -73.28 10.89
N TYR A 45 8.23 -73.95 9.83
CA TYR A 45 6.94 -73.69 9.21
C TYR A 45 5.76 -74.17 10.08
N SER A 46 5.96 -75.15 10.95
CA SER A 46 4.96 -75.57 11.93
C SER A 46 4.83 -74.63 13.13
N HIS A 47 5.74 -73.66 13.29
CA HIS A 47 5.70 -72.73 14.41
C HIS A 47 4.42 -71.85 14.37
N PRO A 48 3.66 -71.74 15.48
CA PRO A 48 2.36 -71.03 15.50
C PRO A 48 2.44 -69.59 14.98
N TYR A 49 3.49 -68.86 15.34
CA TYR A 49 3.71 -67.48 14.89
C TYR A 49 4.01 -67.36 13.38
N VAL A 50 4.76 -68.30 12.78
CA VAL A 50 5.02 -68.31 11.32
C VAL A 50 3.73 -68.60 10.56
N LYS A 51 2.93 -69.57 11.03
CA LYS A 51 1.59 -69.84 10.48
C LYS A 51 0.65 -68.64 10.60
N GLN A 52 0.70 -67.91 11.72
CA GLN A 52 -0.09 -66.70 11.90
C GLN A 52 0.27 -65.63 10.87
N VAL A 53 1.56 -65.34 10.67
CA VAL A 53 2.03 -64.35 9.70
C VAL A 53 1.69 -64.76 8.27
N GLN A 54 1.87 -66.04 7.92
CA GLN A 54 1.47 -66.57 6.62
C GLN A 54 -0.04 -66.40 6.37
N GLY A 55 -0.87 -66.67 7.39
CA GLY A 55 -2.32 -66.47 7.32
C GLY A 55 -2.72 -64.99 7.18
N LEU A 56 -1.97 -64.05 7.76
CA LEU A 56 -2.19 -62.62 7.60
C LEU A 56 -1.86 -62.14 6.18
N ILE A 57 -0.72 -62.59 5.62
CA ILE A 57 -0.35 -62.30 4.22
C ILE A 57 -1.43 -62.85 3.28
N PHE A 58 -1.88 -64.08 3.49
CA PHE A 58 -2.94 -64.68 2.68
C PHE A 58 -4.26 -63.88 2.71
N LYS A 59 -4.69 -63.43 3.90
CA LYS A 59 -5.86 -62.56 4.02
C LYS A 59 -5.67 -61.24 3.29
N PHE A 60 -4.46 -60.69 3.31
CA PHE A 60 -4.15 -59.43 2.63
C PHE A 60 -4.16 -59.58 1.11
N ASP A 61 -3.67 -60.70 0.56
CA ASP A 61 -3.75 -60.97 -0.87
C ASP A 61 -5.21 -60.93 -1.36
N ALA A 62 -6.13 -61.51 -0.59
CA ALA A 62 -7.55 -61.46 -0.92
C ALA A 62 -8.10 -60.02 -0.94
N VAL A 63 -7.64 -59.16 -0.02
CA VAL A 63 -8.00 -57.73 0.01
C VAL A 63 -7.46 -57.00 -1.23
N ILE A 64 -6.23 -57.32 -1.65
CA ILE A 64 -5.62 -56.76 -2.86
C ILE A 64 -6.36 -57.22 -4.13
N ILE A 65 -6.62 -58.52 -4.26
CA ILE A 65 -7.29 -59.11 -5.43
C ILE A 65 -8.72 -58.58 -5.58
N ARG A 66 -9.43 -58.37 -4.47
CA ARG A 66 -10.79 -57.82 -4.47
C ARG A 66 -10.83 -56.29 -4.55
N GLU A 67 -9.67 -55.64 -4.54
CA GLU A 67 -9.54 -54.18 -4.51
C GLU A 67 -10.21 -53.52 -3.28
N ASP A 68 -10.40 -54.29 -2.21
CA ASP A 68 -11.03 -53.84 -0.95
C ASP A 68 -10.05 -53.04 -0.07
N ILE A 69 -8.80 -52.87 -0.50
CA ILE A 69 -7.80 -52.05 0.19
C ILE A 69 -8.18 -50.57 0.17
N THR A 70 -8.02 -49.87 1.29
CA THR A 70 -8.27 -48.42 1.36
C THR A 70 -7.19 -47.63 0.66
N ILE A 71 -7.53 -46.45 0.10
CA ILE A 71 -6.58 -45.61 -0.63
C ILE A 71 -5.41 -45.16 0.26
N ARG A 72 -5.65 -44.88 1.55
CA ARG A 72 -4.57 -44.53 2.50
C ARG A 72 -3.63 -45.70 2.75
N SER A 73 -4.16 -46.91 2.97
CA SER A 73 -3.31 -48.09 3.13
C SER A 73 -2.54 -48.43 1.84
N LEU A 74 -3.18 -48.23 0.68
CA LEU A 74 -2.53 -48.43 -0.60
C LEU A 74 -1.40 -47.41 -0.82
N GLN A 75 -1.59 -46.15 -0.43
CA GLN A 75 -0.54 -45.11 -0.45
C GLN A 75 0.71 -45.59 0.32
N GLU A 76 0.54 -46.00 1.58
CA GLU A 76 1.64 -46.43 2.45
C GLU A 76 2.36 -47.66 1.90
N ILE A 77 1.62 -48.63 1.34
CA ILE A 77 2.19 -49.87 0.82
C ILE A 77 2.93 -49.65 -0.51
N LEU A 78 2.45 -48.73 -1.34
CA LEU A 78 3.06 -48.44 -2.63
C LEU A 78 4.34 -47.59 -2.52
N GLU A 79 4.73 -47.11 -1.34
CA GLU A 79 6.05 -46.50 -1.11
C GLU A 79 7.20 -47.50 -1.33
N TYR A 80 6.96 -48.80 -1.14
CA TYR A 80 7.95 -49.84 -1.36
C TYR A 80 8.06 -50.17 -2.85
N ASP A 81 9.28 -50.35 -3.37
CA ASP A 81 9.50 -50.71 -4.77
C ASP A 81 8.88 -52.06 -5.16
N THR A 82 8.57 -52.23 -6.44
CA THR A 82 8.01 -53.47 -6.98
C THR A 82 8.92 -54.69 -6.71
N GLU A 83 10.24 -54.50 -6.66
CA GLU A 83 11.21 -55.55 -6.33
C GLU A 83 11.07 -56.11 -4.91
N VAL A 84 10.49 -55.34 -3.98
CA VAL A 84 10.22 -55.76 -2.60
C VAL A 84 8.78 -56.23 -2.47
N LEU A 85 7.84 -55.44 -2.99
CA LEU A 85 6.41 -55.67 -2.84
C LEU A 85 5.95 -56.94 -3.55
N TYR A 86 6.42 -57.19 -4.78
CA TYR A 86 6.01 -58.36 -5.55
C TYR A 86 6.46 -59.69 -4.93
N PRO A 87 7.72 -59.86 -4.50
CA PRO A 87 8.12 -61.05 -3.75
C PRO A 87 7.42 -61.18 -2.41
N PHE A 88 7.20 -60.07 -1.68
CA PHE A 88 6.50 -60.10 -0.39
C PHE A 88 5.08 -60.66 -0.52
N LEU A 89 4.33 -60.15 -1.50
CA LEU A 89 2.99 -60.63 -1.84
C LEU A 89 2.97 -62.07 -2.33
N ASN A 90 4.12 -62.68 -2.64
CA ASN A 90 4.24 -64.05 -3.12
C ASN A 90 5.11 -64.95 -2.22
N LEU A 91 5.30 -64.61 -0.95
CA LEU A 91 6.11 -65.39 0.00
C LEU A 91 5.54 -66.78 0.34
N SER A 92 4.28 -67.07 0.02
CA SER A 92 3.64 -68.36 0.33
C SER A 92 3.55 -69.24 -0.93
N ALA A 93 3.96 -70.51 -0.81
CA ALA A 93 3.95 -71.50 -1.90
C ALA A 93 2.58 -72.14 -2.17
N GLU A 94 1.61 -72.01 -1.25
CA GLU A 94 0.31 -72.72 -1.32
C GLU A 94 -0.79 -71.97 -2.11
N LYS A 95 -0.46 -70.92 -2.88
CA LYS A 95 -1.46 -70.02 -3.47
C LYS A 95 -1.24 -69.70 -4.95
N GLU A 96 -2.31 -69.23 -5.59
CA GLU A 96 -2.25 -68.54 -6.87
C GLU A 96 -1.41 -67.27 -6.74
N LYS A 97 -0.39 -67.12 -7.59
CA LYS A 97 0.58 -66.02 -7.49
C LYS A 97 -0.09 -64.71 -7.89
N ILE A 98 0.07 -63.68 -7.06
CA ILE A 98 -0.23 -62.31 -7.48
C ILE A 98 0.70 -61.97 -8.63
N SER A 99 0.15 -61.58 -9.77
CA SER A 99 0.93 -61.21 -10.95
C SER A 99 1.58 -59.85 -10.79
N GLU A 100 2.73 -59.64 -11.42
CA GLU A 100 3.40 -58.34 -11.44
C GLU A 100 2.54 -57.28 -12.15
N VAL A 101 1.70 -57.72 -13.09
CA VAL A 101 0.70 -56.90 -13.78
C VAL A 101 -0.32 -56.32 -12.80
N LEU A 102 -0.78 -57.10 -11.82
CA LEU A 102 -1.71 -56.62 -10.79
C LEU A 102 -1.06 -55.49 -9.96
N VAL A 103 0.19 -55.67 -9.52
CA VAL A 103 0.93 -54.65 -8.75
C VAL A 103 1.09 -53.35 -9.55
N LYS A 104 1.40 -53.46 -10.85
CA LYS A 104 1.45 -52.29 -11.76
C LYS A 104 0.08 -51.61 -11.90
N ASN A 105 -1.00 -52.39 -12.00
CA ASN A 105 -2.36 -51.85 -12.06
C ASN A 105 -2.77 -51.14 -10.77
N LEU A 106 -2.45 -51.67 -9.59
CA LEU A 106 -2.69 -51.01 -8.30
C LEU A 106 -2.01 -49.64 -8.24
N ARG A 107 -0.73 -49.58 -8.64
CA ARG A 107 0.01 -48.31 -8.75
C ARG A 107 -0.69 -47.35 -9.69
N LYS A 108 -1.01 -47.81 -10.90
CA LYS A 108 -1.66 -46.97 -11.92
C LYS A 108 -3.00 -46.42 -11.42
N ASN A 109 -3.82 -47.25 -10.80
CA ASN A 109 -5.15 -46.86 -10.30
C ASN A 109 -5.04 -45.88 -9.13
N TYR A 110 -4.15 -46.15 -8.17
CA TYR A 110 -3.87 -45.23 -7.06
C TYR A 110 -3.40 -43.86 -7.56
N HIS A 111 -2.34 -43.82 -8.36
CA HIS A 111 -1.78 -42.56 -8.87
C HIS A 111 -2.79 -41.83 -9.76
N GLY A 112 -3.56 -42.57 -10.58
CA GLY A 112 -4.62 -42.01 -11.41
C GLY A 112 -5.75 -41.37 -10.58
N TYR A 113 -6.10 -41.95 -9.44
CA TYR A 113 -7.08 -41.41 -8.51
C TYR A 113 -6.58 -40.10 -7.88
N ILE A 114 -5.36 -40.11 -7.31
CA ILE A 114 -4.76 -38.93 -6.66
C ILE A 114 -4.56 -37.80 -7.67
N LEU A 115 -4.04 -38.11 -8.86
CA LEU A 115 -3.86 -37.13 -9.94
C LEU A 115 -5.20 -36.50 -10.35
N LYS A 116 -6.28 -37.28 -10.40
CA LYS A 116 -7.62 -36.74 -10.73
C LYS A 116 -8.14 -35.79 -9.66
N ILE A 117 -7.92 -36.09 -8.37
CA ILE A 117 -8.21 -35.16 -7.26
C ILE A 117 -7.43 -33.86 -7.44
N GLU A 118 -6.13 -33.94 -7.71
CA GLU A 118 -5.26 -32.79 -7.90
C GLU A 118 -5.71 -31.93 -9.08
N GLN A 119 -6.01 -32.55 -10.23
CA GLN A 119 -6.50 -31.88 -11.43
C GLN A 119 -7.81 -31.12 -11.18
N LEU A 120 -8.78 -31.76 -10.52
CA LEU A 120 -10.07 -31.12 -10.19
C LEU A 120 -9.89 -29.99 -9.19
N ARG A 121 -9.14 -30.21 -8.11
CA ARG A 121 -8.86 -29.19 -7.10
C ARG A 121 -8.20 -27.97 -7.73
N SER A 122 -7.13 -28.19 -8.48
CA SER A 122 -6.40 -27.13 -9.16
C SER A 122 -7.29 -26.37 -10.15
N PHE A 123 -8.24 -27.05 -10.80
CA PHE A 123 -9.17 -26.38 -11.71
C PHE A 123 -10.14 -25.46 -10.95
N TYR A 124 -10.73 -25.93 -9.85
CA TYR A 124 -11.65 -25.13 -9.05
C TYR A 124 -10.93 -23.96 -8.37
N ASP A 125 -9.78 -24.19 -7.74
CA ASP A 125 -9.01 -23.14 -7.06
C ASP A 125 -8.50 -22.04 -7.99
N LYS A 126 -8.26 -22.35 -9.28
CA LYS A 126 -7.65 -21.40 -10.23
C LYS A 126 -8.62 -20.80 -11.22
N PHE A 127 -9.59 -21.56 -11.68
CA PHE A 127 -10.47 -21.15 -12.78
C PHE A 127 -11.93 -21.00 -12.34
N CYS A 128 -12.24 -21.12 -11.04
CA CYS A 128 -13.58 -20.89 -10.51
C CYS A 128 -13.50 -19.94 -9.29
N PRO A 129 -13.29 -18.64 -9.49
CA PRO A 129 -13.20 -17.68 -8.38
C PRO A 129 -14.53 -17.60 -7.62
N ILE A 130 -14.48 -17.68 -6.28
CA ILE A 130 -15.65 -17.76 -5.40
C ILE A 130 -16.55 -16.52 -5.54
N GLU A 131 -15.97 -15.37 -5.88
CA GLU A 131 -16.70 -14.11 -6.05
C GLU A 131 -17.57 -14.09 -7.31
N LYS A 132 -17.28 -14.96 -8.29
CA LYS A 132 -17.99 -15.00 -9.59
C LYS A 132 -18.67 -16.34 -9.89
N VAL A 133 -18.36 -17.40 -9.15
CA VAL A 133 -18.87 -18.76 -9.38
C VAL A 133 -19.66 -19.25 -8.18
N GLU A 134 -20.99 -19.38 -8.33
CA GLU A 134 -21.90 -19.58 -7.20
C GLU A 134 -21.78 -20.95 -6.50
N ASP A 135 -21.54 -22.01 -7.28
CA ASP A 135 -21.59 -23.40 -6.81
C ASP A 135 -20.21 -24.01 -6.55
N VAL A 136 -19.12 -23.27 -6.76
CA VAL A 136 -17.73 -23.77 -6.61
C VAL A 136 -17.43 -24.32 -5.23
N GLN A 137 -18.01 -23.72 -4.18
CA GLN A 137 -17.77 -24.17 -2.81
C GLN A 137 -18.27 -25.61 -2.59
N ASN A 138 -19.35 -26.01 -3.27
CA ASN A 138 -19.85 -27.39 -3.20
C ASN A 138 -18.85 -28.37 -3.81
N PHE A 139 -18.22 -28.00 -4.93
CA PHE A 139 -17.17 -28.80 -5.57
C PHE A 139 -15.89 -28.90 -4.74
N LEU A 140 -15.44 -27.79 -4.14
CA LEU A 140 -14.28 -27.79 -3.24
C LEU A 140 -14.55 -28.61 -1.98
N ASN A 141 -15.75 -28.52 -1.41
CA ASN A 141 -16.15 -29.32 -0.25
C ASN A 141 -16.15 -30.81 -0.57
N ASP A 142 -16.69 -31.24 -1.72
CA ASP A 142 -16.69 -32.65 -2.13
C ASP A 142 -15.25 -33.19 -2.28
N ILE A 143 -14.37 -32.42 -2.95
CA ILE A 143 -12.96 -32.79 -3.10
C ILE A 143 -12.25 -32.91 -1.75
N ASN A 144 -12.46 -31.95 -0.84
CA ASN A 144 -11.88 -31.99 0.50
C ASN A 144 -12.41 -33.18 1.31
N ASN A 145 -13.71 -33.48 1.22
CA ASN A 145 -14.31 -34.64 1.87
C ASN A 145 -13.70 -35.95 1.37
N ARG A 146 -13.51 -36.10 0.05
CA ARG A 146 -12.83 -37.28 -0.54
C ARG A 146 -11.39 -37.41 -0.04
N ASN A 147 -10.65 -36.30 0.02
CA ASN A 147 -9.26 -36.29 0.47
C ASN A 147 -9.13 -36.60 1.97
N ASN A 148 -10.11 -36.21 2.78
CA ASN A 148 -10.14 -36.53 4.21
C ASN A 148 -10.57 -37.99 4.45
N ASN A 149 -11.40 -38.55 3.56
CA ASN A 149 -11.97 -39.90 3.69
C ASN A 149 -11.12 -41.02 3.05
N LEU A 150 -9.87 -40.76 2.65
CA LEU A 150 -8.97 -41.77 2.04
C LEU A 150 -8.73 -43.01 2.93
N GLY A 151 -8.92 -42.86 4.25
CA GLY A 151 -8.79 -43.95 5.21
C GLY A 151 -9.94 -44.98 5.16
N ASN A 152 -11.12 -44.59 4.69
CA ASN A 152 -12.29 -45.46 4.61
C ASN A 152 -12.65 -45.83 3.16
N LEU A 153 -12.18 -45.04 2.19
CA LEU A 153 -12.47 -45.25 0.78
C LEU A 153 -11.61 -46.38 0.20
N THR A 154 -12.24 -47.43 -0.31
CA THR A 154 -11.59 -48.59 -0.94
C THR A 154 -11.25 -48.33 -2.40
N LEU A 155 -10.23 -49.01 -2.92
CA LEU A 155 -9.85 -48.92 -4.34
C LEU A 155 -11.02 -49.28 -5.25
N LYS A 156 -11.75 -50.36 -4.94
CA LYS A 156 -12.95 -50.79 -5.65
C LYS A 156 -14.00 -49.69 -5.78
N GLU A 157 -14.28 -48.96 -4.68
CA GLU A 157 -15.22 -47.84 -4.70
C GLU A 157 -14.74 -46.69 -5.58
N THR A 158 -13.43 -46.45 -5.68
CA THR A 158 -12.88 -45.39 -6.56
C THR A 158 -12.98 -45.71 -8.04
N LEU A 159 -13.06 -46.99 -8.38
CA LEU A 159 -13.16 -47.51 -9.74
C LEU A 159 -14.61 -47.62 -10.23
N ALA A 160 -15.59 -47.49 -9.33
CA ALA A 160 -17.00 -47.52 -9.70
C ALA A 160 -17.37 -46.34 -10.63
N ASP A 161 -18.16 -46.61 -11.67
CA ASP A 161 -18.54 -45.61 -12.69
C ASP A 161 -19.23 -44.38 -12.09
N ASN A 162 -19.99 -44.56 -11.02
CA ASN A 162 -20.73 -43.50 -10.36
C ASN A 162 -19.88 -42.67 -9.38
N HIS A 163 -18.66 -43.10 -9.05
CA HIS A 163 -17.81 -42.47 -8.04
C HIS A 163 -17.58 -40.98 -8.34
N TRP A 164 -17.43 -40.66 -9.62
CA TRP A 164 -17.12 -39.33 -10.13
C TRP A 164 -18.33 -38.58 -10.71
N ASN A 165 -19.56 -39.07 -10.51
CA ASN A 165 -20.76 -38.49 -11.13
C ASN A 165 -20.92 -36.99 -10.88
N PHE A 166 -20.63 -36.54 -9.65
CA PHE A 166 -20.70 -35.13 -9.28
C PHE A 166 -19.76 -34.25 -10.10
N HIS A 167 -18.55 -34.75 -10.43
CA HIS A 167 -17.54 -34.02 -11.20
C HIS A 167 -17.52 -34.38 -12.69
N LYS A 168 -18.44 -35.24 -13.16
CA LYS A 168 -18.35 -35.92 -14.46
C LYS A 168 -18.17 -34.95 -15.63
N LYS A 169 -18.90 -33.84 -15.63
CA LYS A 169 -18.81 -32.80 -16.67
C LYS A 169 -17.46 -32.08 -16.64
N ASN A 170 -16.85 -31.95 -15.47
CA ASN A 170 -15.69 -31.10 -15.25
C ASN A 170 -14.34 -31.82 -15.47
N ILE A 171 -14.32 -33.16 -15.35
CA ILE A 171 -13.08 -33.95 -15.35
C ILE A 171 -12.23 -33.77 -16.62
N VAL A 172 -12.85 -33.78 -17.79
CA VAL A 172 -12.13 -33.68 -19.07
C VAL A 172 -11.45 -32.31 -19.18
N THR A 173 -12.19 -31.24 -18.87
CA THR A 173 -11.69 -29.88 -18.88
C THR A 173 -10.62 -29.66 -17.81
N ALA A 174 -10.84 -30.12 -16.58
CA ALA A 174 -9.87 -30.02 -15.48
C ALA A 174 -8.53 -30.70 -15.83
N ARG A 175 -8.57 -31.88 -16.45
CA ARG A 175 -7.38 -32.58 -16.93
C ARG A 175 -6.61 -31.75 -17.96
N LYS A 176 -7.32 -31.16 -18.94
CA LYS A 176 -6.70 -30.33 -19.98
C LYS A 176 -6.13 -29.02 -19.40
N ALA A 177 -6.85 -28.40 -18.48
CA ALA A 177 -6.47 -27.15 -17.82
C ALA A 177 -5.29 -27.32 -16.86
N HIS A 178 -5.06 -28.52 -16.33
CA HIS A 178 -4.00 -28.78 -15.35
C HIS A 178 -2.60 -28.42 -15.84
N LYS A 179 -2.29 -28.59 -17.15
CA LYS A 179 -1.02 -28.14 -17.76
C LYS A 179 -0.79 -26.63 -17.55
N TRP A 180 -1.87 -25.86 -17.52
CA TRP A 180 -1.87 -24.40 -17.48
C TRP A 180 -2.14 -23.82 -16.08
N ALA A 181 -2.31 -24.66 -15.06
CA ALA A 181 -2.69 -24.25 -13.71
C ALA A 181 -1.71 -23.24 -13.06
N LYS A 182 -0.46 -23.21 -13.51
CA LYS A 182 0.60 -22.31 -13.05
C LYS A 182 0.99 -21.25 -14.08
N SER A 183 0.29 -21.18 -15.22
CA SER A 183 0.56 -20.23 -16.30
C SER A 183 -0.16 -18.92 -16.04
N HIS A 184 0.59 -17.83 -15.96
CA HIS A 184 0.03 -16.48 -15.84
C HIS A 184 -0.57 -16.00 -17.17
N THR A 185 0.07 -16.33 -18.30
CA THR A 185 -0.41 -15.95 -19.62
C THR A 185 -1.76 -16.59 -19.94
N PHE A 186 -1.92 -17.88 -19.64
CA PHE A 186 -3.21 -18.58 -19.79
C PHE A 186 -4.28 -18.00 -18.88
N TYR A 187 -3.92 -17.68 -17.62
CA TYR A 187 -4.85 -17.07 -16.68
C TYR A 187 -5.31 -15.68 -17.11
N ASN A 188 -4.44 -14.88 -17.73
CA ASN A 188 -4.82 -13.56 -18.26
C ASN A 188 -5.91 -13.66 -19.33
N VAL A 189 -5.79 -14.61 -20.27
CA VAL A 189 -6.81 -14.87 -21.30
C VAL A 189 -8.11 -15.37 -20.66
N PHE A 190 -8.01 -16.31 -19.71
CA PHE A 190 -9.16 -16.78 -18.95
C PHE A 190 -9.90 -15.63 -18.23
N ASN A 191 -9.17 -14.77 -17.51
CA ASN A 191 -9.76 -13.69 -16.74
C ASN A 191 -10.39 -12.63 -17.66
N ASN A 192 -9.76 -12.32 -18.79
CA ASN A 192 -10.33 -11.40 -19.77
C ASN A 192 -11.68 -11.91 -20.32
N LYS A 193 -11.76 -13.20 -20.69
CA LYS A 193 -13.03 -13.81 -21.12
C LYS A 193 -14.06 -13.84 -20.01
N LEU A 194 -13.66 -14.21 -18.80
CA LEU A 194 -14.56 -14.22 -17.65
C LEU A 194 -15.10 -12.82 -17.35
N GLU A 195 -14.28 -11.77 -17.46
CA GLU A 195 -14.70 -10.39 -17.26
C GLU A 195 -15.76 -9.97 -18.29
N LEU A 196 -15.53 -10.23 -19.58
CA LEU A 196 -16.48 -9.95 -20.66
C LEU A 196 -17.84 -10.61 -20.42
N GLU A 197 -17.85 -11.87 -19.99
CA GLU A 197 -19.06 -12.63 -19.68
C GLU A 197 -19.74 -12.15 -18.39
N SER A 198 -18.96 -11.77 -17.37
CA SER A 198 -19.50 -11.27 -16.10
C SER A 198 -20.15 -9.88 -16.20
N TYR A 199 -19.91 -9.14 -17.28
CA TYR A 199 -20.69 -7.94 -17.58
C TYR A 199 -22.14 -8.26 -17.97
N GLU A 200 -22.40 -9.47 -18.49
CA GLU A 200 -23.73 -9.92 -18.91
C GLU A 200 -24.47 -10.70 -17.80
N TYR A 201 -23.74 -11.32 -16.86
CA TYR A 201 -24.29 -12.15 -15.78
C TYR A 201 -23.60 -11.91 -14.44
N GLU A 202 -24.36 -11.77 -13.34
CA GLU A 202 -23.79 -11.55 -11.98
C GLU A 202 -23.00 -12.74 -11.43
N LEU A 203 -23.45 -13.98 -11.68
CA LEU A 203 -22.82 -15.22 -11.21
C LEU A 203 -22.94 -16.31 -12.27
N VAL A 204 -21.90 -17.12 -12.44
CA VAL A 204 -21.88 -18.29 -13.34
C VAL A 204 -21.67 -19.59 -12.56
N THR A 205 -21.95 -20.74 -13.17
CA THR A 205 -21.75 -22.06 -12.53
C THR A 205 -20.43 -22.70 -12.95
N VAL A 206 -19.92 -23.63 -12.13
CA VAL A 206 -18.76 -24.46 -12.47
C VAL A 206 -18.99 -25.22 -13.77
N GLU A 207 -20.22 -25.66 -14.02
CA GLU A 207 -20.58 -26.33 -15.27
C GLU A 207 -20.40 -25.41 -16.48
N TYR A 208 -20.86 -24.15 -16.39
CA TYR A 208 -20.67 -23.15 -17.43
C TYR A 208 -19.17 -22.90 -17.70
N ILE A 209 -18.38 -22.71 -16.65
CA ILE A 209 -16.93 -22.54 -16.75
C ILE A 209 -16.32 -23.74 -17.50
N ALA A 210 -16.67 -24.96 -17.10
CA ALA A 210 -16.04 -26.17 -17.62
C ALA A 210 -16.47 -26.52 -19.06
N GLN A 211 -17.74 -26.27 -19.42
CA GLN A 211 -18.34 -26.70 -20.69
C GLN A 211 -18.39 -25.62 -21.76
N THR A 212 -18.41 -24.35 -21.38
CA THR A 212 -18.58 -23.23 -22.32
C THR A 212 -17.35 -22.32 -22.32
N LEU A 213 -17.02 -21.73 -21.18
CA LEU A 213 -15.96 -20.72 -21.10
C LEU A 213 -14.58 -21.31 -21.39
N MET A 214 -14.21 -22.40 -20.71
CA MET A 214 -12.87 -22.96 -20.82
C MET A 214 -12.55 -23.52 -22.22
N PRO A 215 -13.49 -24.20 -22.93
CA PRO A 215 -13.31 -24.51 -24.35
C PRO A 215 -13.01 -23.29 -25.22
N ALA A 216 -13.72 -22.17 -25.02
CA ALA A 216 -13.46 -20.93 -25.75
C ALA A 216 -12.07 -20.36 -25.41
N VAL A 217 -11.70 -20.35 -24.12
CA VAL A 217 -10.38 -19.91 -23.65
C VAL A 217 -9.25 -20.76 -24.27
N PHE A 218 -9.42 -22.08 -24.38
CA PHE A 218 -8.42 -22.92 -25.04
C PHE A 218 -8.21 -22.56 -26.51
N ILE A 219 -9.28 -22.26 -27.24
CA ILE A 219 -9.22 -21.89 -28.66
C ILE A 219 -8.53 -20.54 -28.81
N GLU A 220 -8.95 -19.55 -28.01
CA GLU A 220 -8.38 -18.21 -28.07
C GLU A 220 -6.91 -18.20 -27.65
N TYR A 221 -6.56 -18.89 -26.56
CA TYR A 221 -5.17 -18.98 -26.12
C TYR A 221 -4.28 -19.65 -27.19
N ASP A 222 -4.77 -20.70 -27.85
CA ASP A 222 -4.06 -21.35 -28.96
C ASP A 222 -3.84 -20.37 -30.14
N GLN A 223 -4.88 -19.65 -30.55
CA GLN A 223 -4.79 -18.63 -31.61
C GLN A 223 -3.79 -17.53 -31.28
N LEU A 224 -3.86 -17.02 -30.04
CA LEU A 224 -2.94 -15.99 -29.55
C LEU A 224 -1.50 -16.49 -29.47
N CYS A 225 -1.26 -17.73 -29.06
CA CYS A 225 0.08 -18.32 -29.05
C CYS A 225 0.64 -18.50 -30.47
N GLN A 226 -0.19 -18.87 -31.44
CA GLN A 226 0.24 -19.04 -32.83
C GLN A 226 0.70 -17.73 -33.48
N GLN A 227 0.14 -16.59 -33.07
CA GLN A 227 0.55 -15.27 -33.56
C GLN A 227 2.03 -14.95 -33.24
N TYR A 228 2.60 -15.54 -32.18
CA TYR A 228 4.01 -15.33 -31.81
C TYR A 228 5.03 -15.97 -32.76
N LYS A 229 4.58 -16.70 -33.79
CA LYS A 229 5.44 -17.09 -34.92
C LYS A 229 6.04 -15.87 -35.62
N GLU A 230 5.25 -14.81 -35.76
CA GLU A 230 5.65 -13.52 -36.34
C GLU A 230 5.56 -12.41 -35.28
N TRP A 231 6.11 -12.69 -34.09
CA TRP A 231 5.94 -11.82 -32.93
C TRP A 231 6.37 -10.36 -33.18
N GLU A 232 7.35 -10.11 -34.05
CA GLU A 232 7.87 -8.76 -34.30
C GLU A 232 6.81 -7.82 -34.92
N SER A 233 5.86 -8.35 -35.68
CA SER A 233 4.77 -7.60 -36.31
C SER A 233 3.52 -7.48 -35.44
N LEU A 234 3.47 -8.16 -34.30
CA LEU A 234 2.34 -8.05 -33.38
C LEU A 234 2.31 -6.67 -32.74
N LYS A 235 1.11 -6.18 -32.51
CA LYS A 235 0.92 -4.91 -31.80
C LYS A 235 1.11 -5.09 -30.30
N CYS A 236 1.56 -4.02 -29.64
CA CYS A 236 1.68 -4.01 -28.19
C CYS A 236 0.32 -4.21 -27.51
N SER A 237 -0.79 -3.66 -28.02
CA SER A 237 -2.13 -3.86 -27.45
C SER A 237 -2.51 -5.34 -27.36
N GLU A 238 -2.27 -6.10 -28.43
CA GLU A 238 -2.52 -7.54 -28.53
C GLU A 238 -1.63 -8.32 -27.56
N GLY A 239 -0.35 -7.96 -27.48
CA GLY A 239 0.59 -8.63 -26.59
C GLY A 239 0.36 -8.33 -25.09
N ILE A 240 -0.09 -7.12 -24.75
CA ILE A 240 -0.41 -6.74 -23.35
C ILE A 240 -1.50 -7.64 -22.79
N LEU A 241 -2.50 -8.04 -23.58
CA LEU A 241 -3.60 -8.90 -23.12
C LEU A 241 -3.08 -10.22 -22.52
N ILE A 242 -1.96 -10.74 -23.03
CA ILE A 242 -1.38 -12.02 -22.61
C ILE A 242 -0.30 -11.81 -21.54
N TRP A 243 0.56 -10.81 -21.72
CA TRP A 243 1.80 -10.66 -20.93
C TRP A 243 1.70 -9.67 -19.77
N LYS A 244 0.54 -9.06 -19.56
CA LYS A 244 0.29 -8.17 -18.43
C LYS A 244 0.68 -8.84 -17.11
N ASN A 245 1.51 -8.14 -16.32
CA ASN A 245 1.97 -8.55 -14.99
C ASN A 245 2.73 -9.90 -14.91
N VAL A 246 3.17 -10.45 -16.04
CA VAL A 246 3.98 -11.69 -16.05
C VAL A 246 5.38 -11.39 -15.50
N LYS A 247 5.79 -12.14 -14.48
CA LYS A 247 7.13 -12.02 -13.84
C LYS A 247 8.18 -12.95 -14.43
N ASP A 248 7.81 -14.20 -14.71
CA ASP A 248 8.72 -15.24 -15.18
C ASP A 248 8.48 -15.52 -16.67
N ILE A 249 9.01 -14.62 -17.50
CA ILE A 249 8.81 -14.64 -18.96
C ILE A 249 9.36 -15.94 -19.56
N GLU A 250 10.53 -16.40 -19.13
CA GLU A 250 11.15 -17.61 -19.66
C GLU A 250 10.33 -18.86 -19.41
N LYS A 251 9.76 -19.00 -18.19
CA LYS A 251 8.90 -20.12 -17.85
C LYS A 251 7.60 -20.12 -18.66
N GLU A 252 6.98 -18.96 -18.88
CA GLU A 252 5.78 -18.87 -19.72
C GLU A 252 6.12 -19.18 -21.18
N LEU A 253 7.25 -18.68 -21.70
CA LEU A 253 7.73 -19.01 -23.04
C LEU A 253 7.99 -20.51 -23.22
N ASN A 254 8.48 -21.20 -22.19
CA ASN A 254 8.62 -22.66 -22.23
C ASN A 254 7.29 -23.37 -22.47
N LEU A 255 6.20 -22.87 -21.90
CA LEU A 255 4.87 -23.48 -22.03
C LEU A 255 4.29 -23.35 -23.45
N ILE A 256 4.71 -22.32 -24.19
CA ILE A 256 4.29 -22.05 -25.56
C ILE A 256 5.38 -22.35 -26.59
N SER A 257 6.46 -23.01 -26.19
CA SER A 257 7.61 -23.32 -27.04
C SER A 257 7.24 -24.11 -28.30
N ASP A 258 6.23 -24.99 -28.20
CA ASP A 258 5.68 -25.75 -29.34
C ASP A 258 5.11 -24.84 -30.46
N TYR A 259 4.74 -23.59 -30.14
CA TYR A 259 4.16 -22.64 -31.10
C TYR A 259 5.20 -21.73 -31.76
N ILE A 260 6.34 -21.50 -31.09
CA ILE A 260 7.37 -20.55 -31.53
C ILE A 260 8.38 -21.32 -32.39
N GLN A 261 8.46 -20.98 -33.69
CA GLN A 261 9.38 -21.65 -34.62
C GLN A 261 10.85 -21.26 -34.41
N THR A 262 11.10 -20.09 -33.83
CA THR A 262 12.44 -19.58 -33.53
C THR A 262 12.93 -20.01 -32.16
N GLU A 263 14.21 -20.41 -32.07
CA GLU A 263 14.93 -20.48 -30.79
C GLU A 263 14.65 -19.22 -29.97
N LYS A 264 14.50 -19.40 -28.65
CA LYS A 264 14.23 -18.30 -27.71
C LYS A 264 15.23 -17.18 -27.91
N SER A 265 14.84 -16.16 -28.66
CA SER A 265 15.74 -15.05 -28.93
C SER A 265 15.84 -14.20 -27.66
N PRO A 266 17.04 -13.81 -27.22
CA PRO A 266 17.20 -12.85 -26.12
C PRO A 266 16.44 -11.54 -26.37
N LYS A 267 16.27 -11.18 -27.65
CA LYS A 267 15.46 -10.03 -28.09
C LYS A 267 13.99 -10.17 -27.73
N LEU A 268 13.39 -11.36 -27.93
CA LEU A 268 12.00 -11.63 -27.57
C LEU A 268 11.80 -11.56 -26.05
N ILE A 269 12.69 -12.18 -25.26
CA ILE A 269 12.61 -12.14 -23.79
C ILE A 269 12.60 -10.68 -23.31
N LYS A 270 13.59 -9.89 -23.74
CA LYS A 270 13.68 -8.46 -23.39
C LYS A 270 12.47 -7.66 -23.85
N THR A 271 11.91 -7.98 -25.02
CA THR A 271 10.69 -7.34 -25.53
C THR A 271 9.51 -7.61 -24.60
N LEU A 272 9.31 -8.86 -24.19
CA LEU A 272 8.20 -9.25 -23.32
C LEU A 272 8.35 -8.72 -21.89
N GLU A 273 9.59 -8.62 -21.39
CA GLU A 273 9.88 -7.92 -20.13
C GLU A 273 9.46 -6.45 -20.20
N TYR A 274 9.75 -5.74 -21.30
CA TYR A 274 9.26 -4.37 -21.45
C TYR A 274 7.74 -4.32 -21.63
N LEU A 275 7.16 -5.28 -22.35
CA LEU A 275 5.72 -5.35 -22.59
C LEU A 275 4.93 -5.50 -21.28
N SER A 276 5.42 -6.34 -20.37
CA SER A 276 4.77 -6.53 -19.06
C SER A 276 4.79 -5.26 -18.20
N LEU A 277 5.73 -4.35 -18.44
CA LEU A 277 5.85 -3.05 -17.77
C LEU A 277 5.01 -1.94 -18.42
N VAL A 278 4.60 -2.07 -19.68
CA VAL A 278 3.86 -1.02 -20.41
C VAL A 278 2.64 -0.49 -19.64
N PRO A 279 1.76 -1.33 -19.06
CA PRO A 279 0.59 -0.82 -18.31
C PRO A 279 0.98 0.11 -17.16
N THR A 280 2.01 -0.25 -16.41
CA THR A 280 2.53 0.58 -15.30
C THR A 280 3.14 1.88 -15.81
N GLN A 281 3.85 1.86 -16.95
CA GLN A 281 4.41 3.08 -17.53
C GLN A 281 3.33 4.03 -18.05
N ILE A 282 2.23 3.50 -18.62
CA ILE A 282 1.08 4.32 -19.04
C ILE A 282 0.49 5.08 -17.84
N GLU A 283 0.27 4.38 -16.73
CA GLU A 283 -0.25 5.00 -15.50
C GLU A 283 0.71 6.09 -14.97
N ARG A 284 2.01 5.78 -14.90
CA ARG A 284 3.06 6.72 -14.48
C ARG A 284 3.11 7.98 -15.35
N LEU A 285 2.99 7.84 -16.66
CA LEU A 285 2.98 8.97 -17.59
C LEU A 285 1.74 9.85 -17.41
N GLN A 286 0.57 9.25 -17.15
CA GLN A 286 -0.66 10.01 -16.86
C GLN A 286 -0.52 10.81 -15.57
N GLN A 287 0.01 10.20 -14.50
CA GLN A 287 0.28 10.87 -13.23
C GLN A 287 1.26 12.04 -13.42
N LEU A 288 2.33 11.85 -14.20
CA LEU A 288 3.28 12.90 -14.51
C LEU A 288 2.62 14.06 -15.26
N SER A 289 1.78 13.79 -16.27
CA SER A 289 1.06 14.84 -17.01
C SER A 289 0.20 15.71 -16.08
N ILE A 290 -0.52 15.10 -15.15
CA ILE A 290 -1.30 15.82 -14.14
C ILE A 290 -0.40 16.74 -13.30
N VAL A 291 0.73 16.21 -12.84
CA VAL A 291 1.70 16.98 -12.02
C VAL A 291 2.31 18.12 -12.83
N VAL A 292 2.68 17.90 -14.09
CA VAL A 292 3.24 18.93 -14.99
C VAL A 292 2.26 20.10 -15.15
N VAL A 293 0.97 19.81 -15.37
CA VAL A 293 -0.08 20.82 -15.45
C VAL A 293 -0.27 21.54 -14.12
N MET A 294 -0.28 20.81 -13.01
CA MET A 294 -0.49 21.35 -11.67
C MET A 294 0.64 22.29 -11.22
N PHE A 295 1.87 21.99 -11.60
CA PHE A 295 3.04 22.85 -11.39
C PHE A 295 3.21 23.90 -12.50
N LYS A 296 2.24 24.04 -13.42
CA LYS A 296 2.20 25.05 -14.49
C LYS A 296 3.47 25.07 -15.35
N ILE A 297 4.06 23.90 -15.56
CA ILE A 297 5.31 23.77 -16.32
C ILE A 297 5.01 24.03 -17.79
N THR A 298 5.84 24.84 -18.44
CA THR A 298 5.76 25.09 -19.88
C THR A 298 5.96 23.79 -20.64
N HIS A 299 4.91 23.29 -21.27
CA HIS A 299 4.96 22.15 -22.16
C HIS A 299 4.14 22.42 -23.42
N THR A 300 4.59 21.90 -24.55
CA THR A 300 3.92 22.04 -25.86
C THR A 300 3.35 20.70 -26.32
N LYS A 301 2.39 20.75 -27.26
CA LYS A 301 1.86 19.53 -27.91
C LYS A 301 2.93 18.73 -28.66
N ASP A 302 4.06 19.36 -28.97
CA ASP A 302 5.20 18.73 -29.64
C ASP A 302 6.24 18.14 -28.67
N ASP A 303 6.01 18.25 -27.37
CA ASP A 303 6.96 17.75 -26.37
C ASP A 303 7.06 16.24 -26.37
N TRP A 304 8.22 15.75 -25.92
CA TRP A 304 8.51 14.33 -25.84
C TRP A 304 7.51 13.56 -24.95
N LEU A 305 6.95 14.19 -23.90
CA LEU A 305 5.98 13.55 -23.01
C LEU A 305 4.67 13.22 -23.74
N GLU A 306 4.12 14.18 -24.49
CA GLU A 306 2.90 14.00 -25.28
C GLU A 306 3.13 12.98 -26.40
N ARG A 307 4.29 13.02 -27.08
CA ARG A 307 4.65 12.04 -28.12
C ARG A 307 4.73 10.62 -27.57
N ILE A 308 5.38 10.41 -26.43
CA ILE A 308 5.48 9.10 -25.77
C ILE A 308 4.09 8.59 -25.36
N GLN A 309 3.24 9.47 -24.81
CA GLN A 309 1.87 9.10 -24.45
C GLN A 309 1.03 8.70 -25.66
N LEU A 310 1.15 9.43 -26.78
CA LEU A 310 0.43 9.14 -28.02
C LEU A 310 0.84 7.78 -28.58
N VAL A 311 2.14 7.48 -28.64
CA VAL A 311 2.65 6.19 -29.12
C VAL A 311 2.16 5.01 -28.28
N LEU A 312 2.08 5.17 -26.95
CA LEU A 312 1.62 4.12 -26.05
C LEU A 312 0.09 3.98 -26.02
N ARG A 313 -0.67 5.05 -26.30
CA ARG A 313 -2.14 5.06 -26.24
C ARG A 313 -2.78 4.57 -27.55
N ASP A 314 -2.26 5.01 -28.69
CA ASP A 314 -2.94 4.87 -29.99
C ASP A 314 -2.51 3.61 -30.77
N ASP A 315 -1.95 2.63 -30.07
CA ASP A 315 -1.63 1.30 -30.60
C ASP A 315 -0.78 1.31 -31.90
N TYR A 316 0.15 2.26 -31.98
CA TYR A 316 1.09 2.41 -33.10
C TYR A 316 2.37 1.56 -32.93
N LEU A 317 2.54 0.90 -31.78
CA LEU A 317 3.79 0.25 -31.41
C LEU A 317 3.74 -1.26 -31.68
N TRP A 318 4.65 -1.73 -32.53
CA TRP A 318 4.89 -3.15 -32.75
C TRP A 318 5.91 -3.72 -31.75
N LEU A 319 5.73 -4.97 -31.34
CA LEU A 319 6.63 -5.65 -30.39
C LEU A 319 8.08 -5.63 -30.87
N GLY A 320 8.34 -5.84 -32.16
CA GLY A 320 9.70 -5.82 -32.72
C GLY A 320 10.43 -4.49 -32.60
N LYS A 321 9.70 -3.40 -32.32
CA LYS A 321 10.22 -2.03 -32.12
C LYS A 321 10.21 -1.59 -30.66
N LEU A 322 9.62 -2.39 -29.76
CA LEU A 322 9.41 -2.02 -28.36
C LEU A 322 10.73 -1.79 -27.62
N VAL A 323 11.74 -2.62 -27.85
CA VAL A 323 13.07 -2.45 -27.24
C VAL A 323 13.68 -1.08 -27.61
N ASN A 324 13.64 -0.72 -28.90
CA ASN A 324 14.16 0.57 -29.37
C ASN A 324 13.34 1.75 -28.80
N PHE A 325 12.03 1.58 -28.68
CA PHE A 325 11.18 2.58 -28.03
C PHE A 325 11.56 2.76 -26.55
N PHE A 326 11.77 1.67 -25.81
CA PHE A 326 12.17 1.75 -24.41
C PHE A 326 13.59 2.30 -24.21
N GLU A 327 14.49 2.16 -25.19
CA GLU A 327 15.77 2.87 -25.17
C GLU A 327 15.58 4.38 -25.22
N ILE A 328 14.69 4.90 -26.08
CA ILE A 328 14.34 6.33 -26.13
C ILE A 328 13.62 6.76 -24.84
N PHE A 329 12.67 5.95 -24.37
CA PHE A 329 11.96 6.19 -23.11
C PHE A 329 12.93 6.35 -21.94
N ASN A 330 13.88 5.40 -21.80
CA ASN A 330 14.86 5.40 -20.73
C ASN A 330 15.87 6.55 -20.83
N GLN A 331 16.10 7.15 -22.00
CA GLN A 331 16.90 8.37 -22.10
C GLN A 331 16.25 9.57 -21.40
N HIS A 332 14.91 9.63 -21.38
CA HIS A 332 14.17 10.70 -20.69
C HIS A 332 13.95 10.38 -19.21
N PHE A 333 13.72 9.11 -18.88
CA PHE A 333 13.31 8.68 -17.54
C PHE A 333 14.40 7.99 -16.72
N GLY A 334 15.59 7.75 -17.27
CA GLY A 334 16.65 6.97 -16.60
C GLY A 334 17.19 7.57 -15.29
N LEU A 335 16.87 8.83 -15.00
CA LEU A 335 17.21 9.50 -13.74
C LEU A 335 16.11 9.40 -12.66
N ILE A 336 14.98 8.78 -12.99
CA ILE A 336 13.81 8.65 -12.12
C ILE A 336 13.77 7.24 -11.53
N ASN A 337 13.85 7.14 -10.21
CA ASN A 337 13.70 5.89 -9.47
C ASN A 337 12.25 5.68 -9.01
N ASP A 338 11.98 4.56 -8.32
CA ASP A 338 10.64 4.27 -7.82
C ASP A 338 10.16 5.28 -6.76
N ASP A 339 11.04 5.80 -5.90
CA ASP A 339 10.69 6.85 -4.93
C ASP A 339 10.19 8.14 -5.60
N CYS A 340 10.79 8.51 -6.74
CA CYS A 340 10.31 9.62 -7.56
C CYS A 340 8.92 9.37 -8.11
N TRP A 341 8.67 8.16 -8.62
CA TRP A 341 7.36 7.79 -9.14
C TRP A 341 6.30 7.77 -8.05
N ASP A 342 6.63 7.34 -6.84
CA ASP A 342 5.74 7.40 -5.68
C ASP A 342 5.42 8.84 -5.30
N LEU A 343 6.39 9.75 -5.32
CA LEU A 343 6.13 11.18 -5.10
C LEU A 343 5.23 11.76 -6.19
N ILE A 344 5.49 11.47 -7.47
CA ILE A 344 4.66 11.94 -8.60
C ILE A 344 3.22 11.43 -8.45
N LYS A 345 3.06 10.16 -8.08
CA LYS A 345 1.76 9.54 -7.82
C LYS A 345 0.99 10.28 -6.73
N GLU A 346 1.61 10.54 -5.58
CA GLU A 346 0.94 11.26 -4.48
C GLU A 346 0.66 12.72 -4.83
N LEU A 347 1.56 13.41 -5.54
CA LEU A 347 1.31 14.76 -6.05
C LEU A 347 0.13 14.80 -7.02
N SER A 348 0.01 13.82 -7.92
CA SER A 348 -1.08 13.76 -8.92
C SER A 348 -2.48 13.71 -8.29
N LYS A 349 -2.58 13.25 -7.03
CA LYS A 349 -3.82 13.14 -6.27
C LYS A 349 -4.06 14.33 -5.32
N ALA A 350 -3.08 15.20 -5.15
CA ALA A 350 -3.06 16.24 -4.13
C ALA A 350 -3.41 17.64 -4.69
N SER A 351 -4.26 17.72 -5.71
CA SER A 351 -4.58 18.98 -6.43
C SER A 351 -5.02 20.12 -5.49
N ASP A 352 -6.00 19.87 -4.63
CA ASP A 352 -6.51 20.87 -3.67
C ASP A 352 -5.44 21.31 -2.67
N PHE A 353 -4.55 20.40 -2.30
CA PHE A 353 -3.46 20.69 -1.38
C PHE A 353 -2.36 21.51 -2.05
N ILE A 354 -2.05 21.26 -3.32
CA ILE A 354 -1.09 22.09 -4.07
C ILE A 354 -1.63 23.51 -4.27
N VAL A 355 -2.93 23.68 -4.52
CA VAL A 355 -3.56 25.02 -4.55
C VAL A 355 -3.36 25.75 -3.22
N PHE A 356 -3.54 25.05 -2.10
CA PHE A 356 -3.25 25.61 -0.77
C PHE A 356 -1.77 25.94 -0.59
N LEU A 357 -0.84 25.09 -1.04
CA LEU A 357 0.60 25.38 -0.99
C LEU A 357 0.97 26.64 -1.75
N TYR A 358 0.38 26.88 -2.94
CA TYR A 358 0.54 28.14 -3.66
C TYR A 358 0.06 29.34 -2.84
N LYS A 359 -1.08 29.22 -2.15
CA LYS A 359 -1.64 30.29 -1.32
C LYS A 359 -0.72 30.65 -0.15
N ILE A 360 -0.06 29.66 0.46
CA ILE A 360 0.83 29.87 1.61
C ILE A 360 2.30 30.05 1.21
N ALA A 361 2.65 30.05 -0.08
CA ALA A 361 4.02 29.99 -0.58
C ALA A 361 4.94 31.07 0.03
N GLU A 362 4.45 32.31 0.14
CA GLU A 362 5.20 33.47 0.64
C GLU A 362 5.06 33.70 2.16
N HIS A 363 4.17 32.98 2.85
CA HIS A 363 3.91 33.20 4.27
C HIS A 363 4.86 32.39 5.16
N ASP A 364 5.37 32.92 6.27
CA ASP A 364 6.07 32.08 7.24
C ASP A 364 5.06 31.24 8.03
N ILE A 365 5.12 29.93 7.85
CA ILE A 365 4.20 28.98 8.51
C ILE A 365 4.82 28.32 9.73
N LYS A 366 6.05 28.69 10.13
CA LYS A 366 6.69 28.16 11.34
C LYS A 366 5.89 28.48 12.60
N ASN A 367 5.16 29.60 12.60
CA ASN A 367 4.29 29.99 13.71
C ASN A 367 3.10 29.03 13.92
N LEU A 368 2.77 28.18 12.93
CA LEU A 368 1.74 27.13 13.09
C LEU A 368 2.13 26.11 14.16
N VAL A 369 3.43 25.90 14.41
CA VAL A 369 3.92 24.97 15.44
C VAL A 369 3.51 25.45 16.83
N ASN A 370 3.50 26.76 17.07
CA ASN A 370 3.20 27.36 18.37
C ASN A 370 1.70 27.39 18.70
N SER A 371 0.83 27.10 17.73
CA SER A 371 -0.63 27.13 17.89
C SER A 371 -1.27 25.77 18.13
N VAL A 372 -0.47 24.70 18.02
CA VAL A 372 -0.93 23.34 18.27
C VAL A 372 -0.88 23.11 19.79
N ASP A 373 -2.04 22.84 20.40
CA ASP A 373 -2.09 22.36 21.79
C ASP A 373 -1.38 21.00 21.88
N GLU A 374 -0.80 20.66 23.04
CA GLU A 374 0.14 19.55 23.38
C GLU A 374 -0.26 18.10 22.97
N SER A 375 -1.20 17.91 22.04
CA SER A 375 -1.43 16.65 21.34
C SER A 375 -0.40 16.43 20.22
N SER A 376 0.45 15.41 20.38
CA SER A 376 1.49 15.01 19.41
C SER A 376 0.97 14.75 17.98
N TYR A 377 -0.33 14.44 17.85
CA TYR A 377 -0.96 14.11 16.58
C TYR A 377 -1.13 15.31 15.63
N GLU A 378 -1.28 16.52 16.16
CA GLU A 378 -1.36 17.74 15.32
C GLU A 378 0.03 18.30 15.00
N GLU A 379 1.01 18.07 15.88
CA GLU A 379 2.40 18.49 15.70
C GLU A 379 3.06 17.79 14.50
N ASP A 380 2.87 16.47 14.38
CA ASP A 380 3.37 15.67 13.25
C ASP A 380 2.82 16.15 11.89
N LYS A 381 1.57 16.62 11.87
CA LYS A 381 0.93 17.15 10.65
C LYS A 381 1.49 18.50 10.25
N VAL A 382 1.69 19.40 11.21
CA VAL A 382 2.28 20.72 10.96
C VAL A 382 3.76 20.60 10.57
N SER A 383 4.52 19.72 11.24
CA SER A 383 5.90 19.39 10.88
C SER A 383 6.00 18.83 9.46
N SER A 384 5.09 17.93 9.08
CA SER A 384 4.99 17.40 7.72
C SER A 384 4.69 18.51 6.70
N LEU A 385 3.78 19.43 7.01
CA LEU A 385 3.48 20.58 6.14
C LEU A 385 4.69 21.48 5.94
N ILE A 386 5.45 21.78 7.01
CA ILE A 386 6.66 22.60 6.94
C ILE A 386 7.69 21.95 6.02
N GLN A 387 7.92 20.65 6.17
CA GLN A 387 8.87 19.92 5.35
C GLN A 387 8.41 19.85 3.89
N VAL A 388 7.14 19.53 3.65
CA VAL A 388 6.57 19.49 2.29
C VAL A 388 6.71 20.85 1.61
N LYS A 389 6.37 21.93 2.31
CA LYS A 389 6.58 23.28 1.80
C LYS A 389 8.05 23.56 1.52
N GLN A 390 8.97 23.24 2.44
CA GLN A 390 10.40 23.49 2.27
C GLN A 390 10.95 22.87 0.98
N PHE A 391 10.57 21.62 0.69
CA PHE A 391 11.07 20.90 -0.49
C PHE A 391 10.34 21.27 -1.78
N LEU A 392 9.03 21.54 -1.75
CA LEU A 392 8.24 21.83 -2.95
C LEU A 392 8.21 23.33 -3.32
N LEU A 393 8.48 24.24 -2.38
CA LEU A 393 8.44 25.68 -2.64
C LEU A 393 9.40 26.13 -3.76
N PRO A 394 10.65 25.63 -3.86
CA PRO A 394 11.53 25.95 -4.98
C PRO A 394 10.93 25.60 -6.35
N LEU A 395 10.19 24.48 -6.44
CA LEU A 395 9.46 24.08 -7.65
C LEU A 395 8.28 25.03 -7.94
N LEU A 396 7.52 25.40 -6.91
CA LEU A 396 6.37 26.32 -7.04
C LEU A 396 6.77 27.74 -7.45
N LYS A 397 8.00 28.17 -7.14
CA LYS A 397 8.53 29.51 -7.49
C LYS A 397 9.24 29.56 -8.84
N SER A 398 9.62 28.42 -9.41
CA SER A 398 10.39 28.31 -10.67
C SER A 398 9.53 28.00 -11.91
N VAL A 399 8.20 28.12 -11.75
CA VAL A 399 7.14 27.75 -12.70
C VAL A 399 7.36 28.23 -14.14
N GLU A 400 7.86 29.45 -14.35
CA GLU A 400 8.02 30.03 -15.69
C GLU A 400 9.34 29.67 -16.40
N ARG A 401 10.27 28.96 -15.72
CA ARG A 401 11.64 28.74 -16.24
C ARG A 401 12.05 27.26 -16.36
N LEU A 402 11.23 26.33 -15.88
CA LEU A 402 11.57 24.91 -15.87
C LEU A 402 11.08 24.21 -17.15
N SER A 403 12.02 23.70 -17.94
CA SER A 403 11.71 22.66 -18.94
C SER A 403 11.36 21.34 -18.24
N LEU A 404 10.56 20.47 -18.87
CA LEU A 404 10.24 19.11 -18.38
C LEU A 404 11.47 18.34 -17.84
N LYS A 405 12.60 18.37 -18.57
CA LYS A 405 13.83 17.68 -18.14
C LYS A 405 14.37 18.23 -16.83
N LYS A 406 14.42 19.55 -16.68
CA LYS A 406 14.87 20.21 -15.44
C LYS A 406 13.92 19.91 -14.27
N PHE A 407 12.61 19.91 -14.52
CA PHE A 407 11.62 19.56 -13.51
C PHE A 407 11.82 18.14 -12.95
N LEU A 408 12.03 17.16 -13.83
CA LEU A 408 12.29 15.78 -13.42
C LEU A 408 13.59 15.65 -12.62
N ILE A 409 14.63 16.40 -12.97
CA ILE A 409 15.88 16.45 -12.21
C ILE A 409 15.64 17.03 -10.81
N GLU A 410 14.87 18.11 -10.69
CA GLU A 410 14.56 18.71 -9.39
C GLU A 410 13.71 17.79 -8.50
N ILE A 411 12.70 17.11 -9.07
CA ILE A 411 11.94 16.07 -8.35
C ILE A 411 12.88 14.95 -7.88
N SER A 412 13.79 14.49 -8.73
CA SER A 412 14.77 13.46 -8.37
C SER A 412 15.66 13.90 -7.22
N ASN A 413 16.19 15.12 -7.28
CA ASN A 413 17.00 15.69 -6.20
C ASN A 413 16.23 15.79 -4.88
N ILE A 414 14.95 16.18 -4.93
CA ILE A 414 14.08 16.28 -3.74
C ILE A 414 13.88 14.91 -3.10
N THR A 415 13.61 13.87 -3.89
CA THR A 415 13.43 12.51 -3.34
C THR A 415 14.72 11.90 -2.80
N GLN A 416 15.87 12.23 -3.39
CA GLN A 416 17.18 11.84 -2.82
C GLN A 416 17.42 12.48 -1.45
N GLN A 417 16.96 13.72 -1.25
CA GLN A 417 17.08 14.41 0.04
C GLN A 417 16.05 13.91 1.06
N ASN A 418 14.88 13.45 0.61
CA ASN A 418 13.81 12.97 1.48
C ASN A 418 12.93 11.93 0.77
N ALA A 419 13.32 10.67 0.83
CA ALA A 419 12.57 9.55 0.21
C ALA A 419 11.14 9.42 0.77
N LYS A 420 10.89 9.85 2.01
CA LYS A 420 9.57 9.82 2.65
C LYS A 420 8.71 11.05 2.34
N LEU A 421 9.07 11.87 1.35
CA LEU A 421 8.29 13.06 1.03
C LEU A 421 6.90 12.72 0.48
N GLY A 422 6.78 11.66 -0.34
CA GLY A 422 5.49 11.22 -0.89
C GLY A 422 4.45 10.93 0.19
N SER A 423 4.83 10.20 1.24
CA SER A 423 3.91 9.91 2.36
C SER A 423 3.54 11.16 3.18
N LYS A 424 4.44 12.13 3.30
CA LYS A 424 4.15 13.43 3.92
C LYS A 424 3.17 14.25 3.09
N VAL A 425 3.31 14.24 1.76
CA VAL A 425 2.33 14.86 0.85
C VAL A 425 0.96 14.21 1.01
N ALA A 426 0.88 12.89 1.04
CA ALA A 426 -0.37 12.16 1.27
C ALA A 426 -1.01 12.52 2.62
N LEU A 427 -0.21 12.63 3.68
CA LEU A 427 -0.66 13.04 5.01
C LEU A 427 -1.21 14.47 5.01
N CYS A 428 -0.49 15.42 4.40
CA CYS A 428 -0.96 16.80 4.29
C CYS A 428 -2.20 16.92 3.42
N SER A 429 -2.28 16.16 2.31
CA SER A 429 -3.42 16.16 1.40
C SER A 429 -4.69 15.63 2.07
N SER A 430 -4.59 14.52 2.81
CA SER A 430 -5.73 13.96 3.55
C SER A 430 -6.21 14.88 4.69
N ASN A 431 -5.35 15.74 5.23
CA ASN A 431 -5.67 16.70 6.28
C ASN A 431 -5.79 18.16 5.78
N ASN A 432 -5.92 18.38 4.47
CA ASN A 432 -5.82 19.72 3.87
C ASN A 432 -6.82 20.72 4.47
N MET A 433 -8.08 20.33 4.69
CA MET A 433 -9.09 21.20 5.30
C MET A 433 -8.71 21.62 6.73
N ALA A 434 -8.20 20.69 7.54
CA ALA A 434 -7.77 20.98 8.90
C ALA A 434 -6.59 21.96 8.91
N LEU A 435 -5.61 21.74 8.03
CA LEU A 435 -4.45 22.62 7.87
C LEU A 435 -4.86 24.03 7.39
N GLN A 436 -5.81 24.12 6.46
CA GLN A 436 -6.37 25.40 6.01
C GLN A 436 -7.10 26.13 7.13
N ASN A 437 -7.92 25.44 7.91
CA ASN A 437 -8.64 26.02 9.03
C ASN A 437 -7.68 26.52 10.13
N LEU A 438 -6.66 25.72 10.45
CA LEU A 438 -5.61 26.11 11.38
C LEU A 438 -4.91 27.38 10.89
N TYR A 439 -4.46 27.39 9.63
CA TYR A 439 -3.83 28.56 9.00
C TYR A 439 -4.73 29.80 9.04
N ASN A 440 -6.00 29.67 8.62
CA ASN A 440 -6.94 30.79 8.61
C ASN A 440 -7.23 31.33 10.02
N SER A 441 -7.31 30.44 11.03
CA SER A 441 -7.55 30.84 12.42
C SER A 441 -6.42 31.71 12.98
N ILE A 442 -5.18 31.42 12.59
CA ILE A 442 -3.99 32.14 13.04
C ILE A 442 -3.82 33.44 12.26
N SER A 443 -4.01 33.39 10.94
CA SER A 443 -4.03 34.60 10.10
C SER A 443 -5.05 35.62 10.62
N ASN A 444 -6.27 35.16 10.97
CA ASN A 444 -7.31 36.03 11.52
C ASN A 444 -6.95 36.56 12.93
N LYS A 445 -6.29 35.76 13.77
CA LYS A 445 -5.84 36.20 15.10
C LYS A 445 -4.74 37.26 14.99
N GLU A 446 -3.74 37.06 14.14
CA GLU A 446 -2.69 38.05 13.90
C GLU A 446 -3.27 39.37 13.38
N GLU A 447 -4.19 39.30 12.42
CA GLU A 447 -4.83 40.48 11.84
C GLU A 447 -5.69 41.24 12.86
N ASN A 448 -6.45 40.53 13.70
CA ASN A 448 -7.21 41.13 14.80
C ASN A 448 -6.29 41.81 15.84
N THR A 449 -5.14 41.20 16.17
CA THR A 449 -4.14 41.83 17.04
C THR A 449 -3.53 43.08 16.42
N ARG A 450 -3.20 43.07 15.11
CA ARG A 450 -2.69 44.27 14.41
C ARG A 450 -3.71 45.40 14.43
N GLU A 451 -4.99 45.08 14.22
CA GLU A 451 -6.07 46.08 14.22
C GLU A 451 -6.35 46.64 15.62
N LYS A 452 -6.27 45.82 16.68
CA LYS A 452 -6.32 46.29 18.07
C LYS A 452 -5.20 47.27 18.38
N ILE A 453 -3.95 46.93 18.02
CA ILE A 453 -2.79 47.81 18.24
C ILE A 453 -2.93 49.11 17.43
N ARG A 454 -3.40 49.04 16.18
CA ARG A 454 -3.64 50.22 15.34
C ARG A 454 -4.68 51.17 15.94
N ASN A 455 -5.78 50.63 16.44
CA ASN A 455 -6.83 51.42 17.08
C ASN A 455 -6.36 52.00 18.42
N ALA A 456 -5.63 51.22 19.21
CA ALA A 456 -4.99 51.68 20.44
C ALA A 456 -4.05 52.86 20.18
N ALA A 457 -3.14 52.73 19.21
CA ALA A 457 -2.14 53.76 18.88
C ALA A 457 -2.75 55.06 18.35
N LYS A 458 -3.73 54.96 17.43
CA LYS A 458 -4.28 56.14 16.72
C LYS A 458 -5.47 56.78 17.41
N ARG A 459 -6.27 55.98 18.14
CA ARG A 459 -7.58 56.40 18.68
C ARG A 459 -7.72 56.19 20.18
N GLY A 460 -6.72 55.59 20.82
CA GLY A 460 -6.69 55.32 22.24
C GLY A 460 -6.63 56.59 23.09
N THR A 461 -7.44 56.61 24.14
CA THR A 461 -7.36 57.55 25.25
C THR A 461 -6.91 56.79 26.49
N TYR A 462 -5.79 57.20 27.06
CA TYR A 462 -5.23 56.67 28.29
C TYR A 462 -5.74 57.47 29.48
N THR A 463 -6.45 56.81 30.38
CA THR A 463 -6.96 57.41 31.62
C THR A 463 -6.07 56.97 32.77
N PHE A 464 -5.38 57.93 33.38
CA PHE A 464 -4.55 57.74 34.55
C PHE A 464 -5.32 58.21 35.78
N GLU A 465 -5.42 57.39 36.82
CA GLU A 465 -6.10 57.76 38.05
C GLU A 465 -5.39 57.19 39.28
N ARG A 466 -5.53 57.86 40.43
CA ARG A 466 -4.96 57.37 41.69
C ARG A 466 -5.77 56.21 42.24
N ASP A 467 -5.10 55.10 42.54
CA ASP A 467 -5.66 54.00 43.31
C ASP A 467 -5.61 54.32 44.80
N ILE A 468 -6.77 54.64 45.37
CA ILE A 468 -6.93 55.03 46.77
C ILE A 468 -6.47 53.92 47.73
N LYS A 469 -6.50 52.66 47.29
CA LYS A 469 -6.09 51.51 48.12
C LYS A 469 -4.59 51.27 48.16
N GLY A 470 -3.84 51.71 47.15
CA GLY A 470 -2.45 51.30 46.96
C GLY A 470 -1.44 52.43 46.82
N ASP A 471 -1.87 53.70 46.91
CA ASP A 471 -1.03 54.89 46.65
C ASP A 471 -0.24 54.82 45.33
N THR A 472 -0.83 54.16 44.34
CA THR A 472 -0.26 53.96 42.99
C THR A 472 -1.19 54.53 41.93
N CYS A 473 -0.63 54.82 40.76
CA CYS A 473 -1.40 55.25 39.60
C CYS A 473 -1.85 54.04 38.78
N LYS A 474 -3.14 53.97 38.45
CA LYS A 474 -3.71 53.02 37.49
C LYS A 474 -3.85 53.67 36.14
N VAL A 475 -3.58 52.90 35.08
CA VAL A 475 -3.87 53.29 33.70
C VAL A 475 -4.92 52.36 33.10
N THR A 476 -5.86 52.94 32.35
CA THR A 476 -6.76 52.20 31.47
C THR A 476 -6.75 52.85 30.10
N LEU A 477 -6.56 52.07 29.04
CA LEU A 477 -6.70 52.54 27.67
C LEU A 477 -8.10 52.22 27.15
N SER A 478 -8.78 53.19 26.56
CA SER A 478 -10.03 52.93 25.83
C SER A 478 -10.12 53.69 24.52
N TYR A 479 -10.85 53.15 23.54
CA TYR A 479 -11.14 53.83 22.28
C TYR A 479 -12.57 53.57 21.83
N SER A 480 -13.14 54.49 21.04
CA SER A 480 -14.48 54.32 20.49
C SER A 480 -14.46 53.38 19.29
N THR A 481 -15.30 52.34 19.31
CA THR A 481 -15.64 51.54 18.13
C THR A 481 -16.86 52.14 17.44
N PHE A 482 -16.96 51.99 16.11
CA PHE A 482 -18.09 52.53 15.33
C PHE A 482 -19.42 51.78 15.56
N THR A 483 -19.42 50.70 16.35
CA THR A 483 -20.60 49.89 16.64
C THR A 483 -21.40 50.50 17.80
N ARG A 484 -22.56 51.11 17.47
CA ARG A 484 -23.53 51.61 18.45
C ARG A 484 -24.03 50.45 19.33
N GLY A 485 -23.67 50.45 20.61
CA GLY A 485 -24.27 49.58 21.63
C GLY A 485 -23.31 48.67 22.42
N THR A 486 -22.05 48.53 22.00
CA THR A 486 -21.05 47.75 22.75
C THR A 486 -20.27 48.63 23.74
N THR A 487 -20.02 48.11 24.94
CA THR A 487 -19.10 48.68 25.94
C THR A 487 -17.77 49.05 25.27
N LYS A 488 -17.27 50.27 25.52
CA LYS A 488 -15.98 50.74 24.99
C LYS A 488 -14.89 49.72 25.39
N PRO A 489 -14.10 49.19 24.44
CA PRO A 489 -12.96 48.34 24.78
C PRO A 489 -12.07 49.06 25.80
N SER A 490 -11.79 48.42 26.92
CA SER A 490 -10.93 48.95 27.99
C SER A 490 -9.81 47.96 28.25
N TYR A 491 -8.56 48.42 28.16
CA TYR A 491 -7.36 47.62 28.36
C TYR A 491 -6.66 48.09 29.63
N SER A 492 -6.39 47.15 30.54
CA SER A 492 -5.59 47.38 31.74
C SER A 492 -4.10 47.49 31.42
N LEU A 493 -3.28 47.85 32.40
CA LEU A 493 -1.83 47.85 32.25
C LEU A 493 -1.27 46.48 31.81
N THR A 494 -1.82 45.39 32.33
CA THR A 494 -1.41 44.03 31.96
C THR A 494 -1.72 43.73 30.50
N ASP A 495 -2.89 44.14 30.02
CA ASP A 495 -3.28 43.98 28.61
C ASP A 495 -2.40 44.82 27.68
N LEU A 496 -1.99 46.01 28.12
CA LEU A 496 -1.07 46.88 27.37
C LEU A 496 0.32 46.25 27.24
N HIS A 497 0.82 45.59 28.29
CA HIS A 497 2.11 44.88 28.24
C HIS A 497 2.05 43.66 27.32
N ASP A 498 0.98 42.86 27.34
CA ASP A 498 0.80 41.74 26.39
C ASP A 498 0.76 42.26 24.94
N LEU A 499 -0.01 43.32 24.67
CA LEU A 499 -0.06 43.92 23.34
C LEU A 499 1.28 44.53 22.91
N ARG A 500 2.06 45.08 23.85
CA ARG A 500 3.41 45.61 23.61
C ARG A 500 4.39 44.51 23.22
N GLU A 501 4.40 43.39 23.93
CA GLU A 501 5.24 42.23 23.57
C GLU A 501 4.90 41.70 22.17
N ARG A 502 3.60 41.60 21.85
CA ARG A 502 3.14 41.21 20.51
C ARG A 502 3.53 42.23 19.44
N ALA A 503 3.45 43.54 19.73
CA ALA A 503 3.87 44.59 18.81
C ALA A 503 5.37 44.49 18.48
N LEU A 504 6.21 44.19 19.46
CA LEU A 504 7.66 43.99 19.28
C LEU A 504 8.01 42.73 18.45
N LEU A 505 7.20 41.67 18.56
CA LEU A 505 7.36 40.49 17.72
C LEU A 505 6.97 40.78 16.26
N ILE A 506 5.92 41.57 16.06
CA ILE A 506 5.44 41.97 14.73
C ILE A 506 6.38 42.99 14.05
N SER A 507 7.10 43.83 14.81
CA SER A 507 7.98 44.88 14.27
C SER A 507 9.38 44.39 13.85
N LYS A 508 9.77 43.15 14.22
CA LYS A 508 11.05 42.56 13.79
C LYS A 508 11.06 42.37 12.26
N PRO A 509 12.13 42.78 11.56
CA PRO A 509 12.23 42.54 10.12
C PRO A 509 12.36 41.04 9.85
N SER A 510 11.51 40.51 8.96
CA SER A 510 11.89 39.34 8.18
C SER A 510 13.08 39.73 7.30
N VAL A 511 14.10 38.87 7.24
CA VAL A 511 15.32 39.10 6.44
C VAL A 511 14.91 39.38 4.99
N SER A 512 15.06 40.63 4.56
CA SER A 512 14.79 41.05 3.18
C SER A 512 15.93 40.59 2.28
N VAL A 513 15.63 39.69 1.34
CA VAL A 513 16.47 39.45 0.17
C VAL A 513 15.85 40.25 -0.98
N ASP A 514 16.60 41.22 -1.48
CA ASP A 514 16.21 42.05 -2.62
C ASP A 514 16.04 41.19 -3.88
N ILE A 515 14.80 41.06 -4.36
CA ILE A 515 14.53 40.67 -5.75
C ILE A 515 13.56 41.69 -6.33
N ALA A 516 14.07 42.46 -7.28
CA ALA A 516 13.30 43.39 -8.07
C ALA A 516 12.26 42.67 -8.93
N THR A 517 11.13 43.37 -9.17
CA THR A 517 10.05 43.13 -10.15
C THR A 517 8.94 42.13 -9.79
N ASN A 518 7.84 42.61 -9.19
CA ASN A 518 6.62 43.08 -9.86
C ASN A 518 5.48 43.22 -8.82
N HIS A 519 5.06 44.46 -8.62
CA HIS A 519 4.14 44.88 -7.58
C HIS A 519 2.76 44.19 -7.67
N ALA A 520 2.39 43.47 -6.61
CA ALA A 520 1.02 43.46 -6.13
C ALA A 520 0.82 44.74 -5.28
N PRO A 521 -0.05 45.70 -5.66
CA PRO A 521 -0.08 47.04 -5.06
C PRO A 521 -0.49 47.13 -3.57
N GLY A 522 -0.78 46.01 -2.89
CA GLY A 522 -1.34 46.00 -1.52
C GLY A 522 -0.37 45.64 -0.40
N LEU A 523 0.44 44.58 -0.55
CA LEU A 523 1.16 43.97 0.57
C LEU A 523 2.41 44.72 1.02
N GLU A 524 3.20 45.27 0.09
CA GLU A 524 4.41 46.07 0.45
C GLU A 524 4.04 47.41 1.10
N VAL A 525 2.87 47.96 0.76
CA VAL A 525 2.37 49.23 1.28
C VAL A 525 1.87 49.04 2.72
N GLU A 526 1.15 47.96 3.02
CA GLU A 526 0.67 47.68 4.38
C GLU A 526 1.80 47.36 5.37
N GLN A 527 2.83 46.60 4.96
CA GLN A 527 3.96 46.29 5.84
C GLN A 527 4.81 47.53 6.18
N LYS A 528 5.02 48.43 5.21
CA LYS A 528 5.69 49.73 5.45
C LYS A 528 4.87 50.69 6.32
N VAL A 529 3.54 50.64 6.25
CA VAL A 529 2.64 51.51 7.03
C VAL A 529 2.37 50.97 8.44
N SER A 530 2.40 49.65 8.64
CA SER A 530 2.18 49.03 9.97
C SER A 530 3.36 49.15 10.92
N LYS A 531 4.60 49.09 10.44
CA LYS A 531 5.81 49.20 11.30
C LYS A 531 5.85 50.49 12.16
N PRO A 532 5.68 51.71 11.60
CA PRO A 532 5.68 52.92 12.42
C PRO A 532 4.53 52.96 13.43
N ILE A 533 3.39 52.33 13.13
CA ILE A 533 2.24 52.26 14.04
C ILE A 533 2.53 51.31 15.22
N MET A 534 3.21 50.18 14.96
CA MET A 534 3.62 49.25 16.02
C MET A 534 4.67 49.88 16.94
N ASP A 535 5.67 50.53 16.36
CA ASP A 535 6.72 51.23 17.11
C ASP A 535 6.12 52.39 17.94
N GLU A 536 5.18 53.14 17.37
CA GLU A 536 4.48 54.21 18.08
C GLU A 536 3.63 53.68 19.25
N PHE A 537 2.96 52.53 19.09
CA PHE A 537 2.25 51.91 20.22
C PHE A 537 3.20 51.49 21.34
N VAL A 538 4.36 50.90 21.02
CA VAL A 538 5.37 50.53 22.01
C VAL A 538 5.83 51.76 22.81
N ILE A 539 6.10 52.87 22.12
CA ILE A 539 6.46 54.14 22.75
C ILE A 539 5.36 54.64 23.69
N GLN A 540 4.09 54.59 23.28
CA GLN A 540 2.96 55.00 24.13
C GLN A 540 2.82 54.15 25.39
N VAL A 541 3.02 52.83 25.31
CA VAL A 541 2.98 51.95 26.50
C VAL A 541 4.15 52.23 27.43
N ASP A 542 5.36 52.47 26.89
CA ASP A 542 6.55 52.82 27.68
C ASP A 542 6.35 54.15 28.43
N MET A 543 5.82 55.17 27.76
CA MET A 543 5.48 56.45 28.39
C MET A 543 4.37 56.32 29.42
N SER A 544 3.38 55.47 29.18
CA SER A 544 2.33 55.20 30.16
C SER A 544 2.90 54.62 31.45
N GLN A 545 3.86 53.71 31.34
CA GLN A 545 4.56 53.17 32.51
C GLN A 545 5.38 54.24 33.24
N GLU A 546 6.02 55.16 32.51
CA GLU A 546 6.75 56.28 33.09
C GLU A 546 5.83 57.26 33.83
N ILE A 547 4.69 57.62 33.24
CA ILE A 547 3.65 58.45 33.88
C ILE A 547 3.15 57.79 35.17
N ILE A 548 2.86 56.49 35.15
CA ILE A 548 2.44 55.74 36.34
C ILE A 548 3.48 55.86 37.45
N ASN A 549 4.75 55.68 37.12
CA ASN A 549 5.85 55.72 38.08
C ASN A 549 6.02 57.14 38.69
N LEU A 550 5.97 58.19 37.86
CA LEU A 550 6.11 59.58 38.31
C LEU A 550 4.91 60.04 39.14
N SER A 551 3.68 59.77 38.67
CA SER A 551 2.46 60.08 39.42
C SER A 551 2.40 59.33 40.75
N SER A 552 2.81 58.06 40.79
CA SER A 552 2.87 57.28 42.04
C SER A 552 3.88 57.89 43.03
N LYS A 553 5.06 58.32 42.55
CA LYS A 553 6.03 59.03 43.40
C LYS A 553 5.45 60.33 43.97
N LEU A 554 4.77 61.13 43.15
CA LEU A 554 4.09 62.37 43.60
C LEU A 554 3.00 62.10 44.64
N PHE A 555 2.28 60.98 44.54
CA PHE A 555 1.31 60.57 45.56
C PHE A 555 2.00 60.22 46.88
N GLN A 556 3.09 59.44 46.80
CA GLN A 556 3.86 58.96 47.95
C GLN A 556 4.59 60.09 48.67
N THR A 557 5.07 61.11 47.95
CA THR A 557 5.69 62.31 48.53
C THR A 557 4.67 63.29 49.10
N GLY A 558 3.37 62.99 49.00
CA GLY A 558 2.30 63.78 49.62
C GLY A 558 1.89 65.03 48.86
N HIS A 559 2.28 65.17 47.58
CA HIS A 559 2.03 66.36 46.78
C HIS A 559 0.52 66.71 46.73
N PHE A 560 0.17 67.90 47.21
CA PHE A 560 -1.23 68.27 47.48
C PHE A 560 -2.13 68.24 46.24
N TYR A 561 -1.62 68.75 45.10
CA TYR A 561 -2.36 68.82 43.83
C TYR A 561 -2.75 67.44 43.27
N TYR A 562 -1.99 66.40 43.60
CA TYR A 562 -2.14 65.05 43.05
C TYR A 562 -3.04 64.13 43.90
N ARG A 563 -3.64 64.66 44.98
CA ARG A 563 -4.46 63.85 45.90
C ARG A 563 -5.70 63.22 45.26
N LYS A 564 -6.31 63.90 44.28
CA LYS A 564 -7.47 63.43 43.49
C LYS A 564 -7.12 63.28 42.00
N PHE A 565 -5.91 62.82 41.70
CA PHE A 565 -5.41 62.77 40.33
C PHE A 565 -6.26 61.88 39.43
N LYS A 566 -6.76 62.49 38.35
CA LYS A 566 -7.36 61.82 37.19
C LYS A 566 -6.99 62.62 35.94
N ARG A 567 -6.36 61.98 34.96
CA ARG A 567 -5.93 62.62 33.71
C ARG A 567 -6.21 61.72 32.52
N GLU A 568 -6.78 62.30 31.47
CA GLU A 568 -7.00 61.61 30.20
C GLU A 568 -6.03 62.16 29.17
N ILE A 569 -5.30 61.26 28.50
CA ILE A 569 -4.23 61.62 27.56
C ILE A 569 -4.46 60.87 26.26
N LYS A 570 -4.33 61.58 25.14
CA LYS A 570 -4.50 61.02 23.81
C LYS A 570 -3.30 61.39 22.95
N GLY A 571 -2.69 60.39 22.32
CA GLY A 571 -1.55 60.57 21.41
C GLY A 571 -0.19 60.68 22.11
N THR A 572 0.85 60.34 21.37
CA THR A 572 2.23 60.19 21.86
C THR A 572 2.84 61.51 22.33
N GLU A 573 2.65 62.61 21.59
CA GLU A 573 3.16 63.94 21.95
C GLU A 573 2.61 64.45 23.29
N ASN A 574 1.33 64.23 23.55
CA ASN A 574 0.69 64.63 24.81
C ASN A 574 1.17 63.77 25.99
N MET A 575 1.50 62.50 25.75
CA MET A 575 2.16 61.67 26.77
C MET A 575 3.55 62.19 27.10
N GLN A 576 4.35 62.55 26.09
CA GLN A 576 5.68 63.15 26.29
C GLN A 576 5.59 64.43 27.11
N HIS A 577 4.69 65.34 26.76
CA HIS A 577 4.47 66.58 27.51
C HIS A 577 4.08 66.28 28.97
N THR A 578 3.21 65.30 29.19
CA THR A 578 2.79 64.93 30.55
C THR A 578 3.92 64.32 31.36
N VAL A 579 4.80 63.51 30.75
CA VAL A 579 6.01 63.00 31.43
C VAL A 579 6.93 64.15 31.84
N ILE A 580 7.15 65.15 30.97
CA ILE A 580 7.99 66.31 31.26
C ILE A 580 7.40 67.13 32.42
N GLU A 581 6.10 67.46 32.33
CA GLU A 581 5.37 68.19 33.38
C GLU A 581 5.42 67.47 34.74
N LEU A 582 5.21 66.14 34.77
CA LEU A 582 5.29 65.36 36.00
C LEU A 582 6.70 65.33 36.59
N LYS A 583 7.74 65.31 35.75
CA LYS A 583 9.14 65.39 36.20
C LYS A 583 9.45 66.77 36.79
N GLU A 584 8.95 67.84 36.18
CA GLU A 584 9.10 69.21 36.69
C GLU A 584 8.40 69.36 38.03
N HIS A 585 7.13 68.96 38.14
CA HIS A 585 6.39 69.05 39.41
C HIS A 585 7.03 68.20 40.51
N LEU A 586 7.60 67.04 40.20
CA LEU A 586 8.32 66.21 41.16
C LEU A 586 9.69 66.78 41.56
N LYS A 587 10.29 67.62 40.73
CA LYS A 587 11.56 68.29 41.03
C LYS A 587 11.36 69.57 41.84
N GLU A 588 10.27 70.28 41.58
CA GLU A 588 9.88 71.48 42.34
C GLU A 588 9.40 71.15 43.76
N TRP A 589 8.75 70.00 43.93
CA TRP A 589 8.27 69.46 45.21
C TRP A 589 9.36 68.70 45.97
#